data_AF-A0A924MXK0-F1
#
_entry.id   AF-A0A924MXK0-F1
#
_cell.length_a   1.000
_cell.length_b   1.000
_cell.length_c   1.000
_cell.angle_alpha   90.00
_cell.angle_beta   90.00
_cell.angle_gamma   90.00
#
_symmetry.space_group_name_H-M   'P 1'
#
loop_
_entity.id
_entity.type
_entity.pdbx_description
1 polymer ?
#
loop_
_entity_poly.entity_id
_entity_poly.type
_entity_poly.pdbx_seq_one_letter_code
_entity_poly.pdbx_strand_id
1 'polypeptide(L)'
;MKSRLTFLLLAAYAGTALAQYKCTGADGRITFQQTPCFGAKSEEKLNVVPNGHPSPASGAAAPTVVVQTAASASVGKVETNVDKKMLARYEVQHQRDALEQTLRSAQDDKARRAVQKEEATAAARRQFGDDPTNAQALHDAIASIGSRYDALAELDESRIKTAQSALDAWDKANKK
;
A
#
# COMPACT_ATOMS: atom_id res chain seq x y z
N MET A 1 30.04 -25.94 -27.63
CA MET A 1 30.51 -24.59 -27.20
C MET A 1 29.62 -23.51 -27.83
N LYS A 2 28.41 -23.27 -27.32
CA LYS A 2 27.47 -22.24 -27.81
C LYS A 2 26.42 -22.00 -26.72
N SER A 3 26.80 -21.36 -25.62
CA SER A 3 25.83 -20.90 -24.61
C SER A 3 26.51 -19.99 -23.59
N ARG A 4 26.77 -18.71 -23.94
CA ARG A 4 27.16 -17.64 -23.00
C ARG A 4 26.88 -16.24 -23.59
N LEU A 5 25.72 -16.00 -24.20
CA LEU A 5 25.41 -14.66 -24.71
C LEU A 5 23.93 -14.28 -24.60
N THR A 6 23.31 -14.59 -23.46
CA THR A 6 21.91 -14.19 -23.19
C THR A 6 21.69 -13.88 -21.70
N PHE A 7 22.70 -13.29 -21.04
CA PHE A 7 22.64 -12.92 -19.62
C PHE A 7 23.12 -11.47 -19.35
N LEU A 8 23.01 -10.59 -20.36
CA LEU A 8 23.53 -9.21 -20.29
C LEU A 8 22.52 -8.15 -20.79
N LEU A 9 21.22 -8.37 -20.59
CA LEU A 9 20.19 -7.41 -21.02
C LEU A 9 19.13 -7.07 -19.95
N LEU A 10 19.40 -7.41 -18.68
CA LEU A 10 18.46 -7.20 -17.57
C LEU A 10 19.07 -6.38 -16.42
N ALA A 11 19.77 -5.29 -16.73
CA ALA A 11 20.36 -4.42 -15.70
C ALA A 11 20.40 -2.94 -16.13
N ALA A 12 19.24 -2.34 -16.38
CA ALA A 12 19.11 -0.88 -16.43
C ALA A 12 17.64 -0.45 -16.28
N TYR A 13 17.01 -0.78 -15.15
CA TYR A 13 15.89 0.02 -14.65
C TYR A 13 16.37 0.74 -13.39
N ALA A 14 17.29 1.69 -13.60
CA ALA A 14 17.62 2.67 -12.57
C ALA A 14 16.41 3.61 -12.43
N GLY A 15 15.74 3.58 -11.28
CA GLY A 15 14.67 4.50 -10.96
C GLY A 15 15.16 5.93 -11.10
N THR A 16 14.60 6.67 -12.06
CA THR A 16 14.83 8.10 -12.16
C THR A 16 14.16 8.77 -10.98
N ALA A 17 14.95 9.37 -10.10
CA ALA A 17 14.45 10.34 -9.14
C ALA A 17 13.74 11.45 -9.92
N LEU A 18 12.43 11.57 -9.75
CA LEU A 18 11.59 12.55 -10.45
C LEU A 18 11.91 13.96 -9.91
N ALA A 19 12.92 14.61 -10.48
CA ALA A 19 13.10 16.04 -10.30
C ALA A 19 12.00 16.76 -11.10
N GLN A 20 11.09 17.44 -10.42
CA GLN A 20 10.05 18.23 -11.08
C GLN A 20 10.52 19.68 -11.13
N TYR A 21 10.70 20.21 -12.33
CA TYR A 21 11.12 21.59 -12.55
C TYR A 21 9.91 22.48 -12.68
N LYS A 22 9.89 23.58 -11.93
CA LYS A 22 8.92 24.65 -12.09
C LYS A 22 9.49 25.68 -13.06
N CYS A 23 8.90 25.75 -14.24
CA CYS A 23 9.27 26.69 -15.29
C CYS A 23 8.32 27.88 -15.28
N THR A 24 8.85 29.10 -15.20
CA THR A 24 8.05 30.33 -15.35
C THR A 24 8.31 30.95 -16.73
N GLY A 25 7.27 30.99 -17.56
CA GLY A 25 7.28 31.60 -18.88
C GLY A 25 7.38 33.13 -18.83
N ALA A 26 7.73 33.75 -19.96
CA ALA A 26 7.83 35.22 -20.06
C ALA A 26 6.48 35.93 -19.87
N ASP A 27 5.39 35.21 -20.08
CA ASP A 27 3.99 35.60 -19.84
C ASP A 27 3.54 35.38 -18.39
N GLY A 28 4.43 34.90 -17.51
CA GLY A 28 4.13 34.60 -16.11
C GLY A 28 3.43 33.26 -15.89
N ARG A 29 3.22 32.45 -16.93
CA ARG A 29 2.64 31.11 -16.77
C ARG A 29 3.63 30.15 -16.12
N ILE A 30 3.14 29.37 -15.16
CA ILE A 30 3.91 28.36 -14.45
C ILE A 30 3.57 26.99 -15.04
N THR A 31 4.58 26.25 -15.49
CA THR A 31 4.44 24.86 -15.95
C THR A 31 5.40 23.96 -15.17
N PHE A 32 5.00 22.71 -14.94
CA PHE A 32 5.81 21.72 -14.25
C PHE A 32 6.27 20.66 -15.25
N GLN A 33 7.57 20.52 -15.42
CA GLN A 33 8.16 19.59 -16.38
C GLN A 33 9.19 18.69 -15.67
N GLN A 34 9.34 17.45 -16.12
CA GLN A 34 10.39 16.57 -15.60
C GLN A 34 11.76 16.85 -16.24
N THR A 35 11.80 17.73 -17.24
CA THR A 35 12.99 18.16 -17.96
C THR A 35 13.33 19.62 -17.62
N PRO A 36 14.61 20.00 -17.58
CA PRO A 36 15.03 21.39 -17.38
C PRO A 36 14.39 22.36 -18.36
N CYS A 37 14.14 23.59 -17.91
CA CYS A 37 13.34 24.56 -18.64
C CYS A 37 14.19 25.26 -19.72
N PHE A 38 14.17 24.77 -20.96
CA PHE A 38 14.82 25.49 -22.06
C PHE A 38 14.06 26.78 -22.41
N GLY A 39 14.67 27.94 -22.15
CA GLY A 39 14.13 29.26 -22.52
C GLY A 39 13.21 29.93 -21.49
N ALA A 40 13.10 29.40 -20.27
CA ALA A 40 12.33 30.04 -19.20
C ALA A 40 13.11 31.20 -18.54
N LYS A 41 12.37 32.19 -18.01
CA LYS A 41 12.97 33.35 -17.33
C LYS A 41 13.49 32.99 -15.92
N SER A 42 12.92 31.95 -15.33
CA SER A 42 13.31 31.41 -14.02
C SER A 42 12.99 29.91 -13.95
N GLU A 43 13.92 29.14 -13.39
CA GLU A 43 13.83 27.71 -13.14
C GLU A 43 14.02 27.44 -11.64
N GLU A 44 13.12 26.65 -11.06
CA GLU A 44 13.23 26.16 -9.68
C GLU A 44 13.12 24.63 -9.69
N LYS A 45 14.20 23.94 -9.30
CA LYS A 45 14.24 22.49 -9.21
C LYS A 45 13.58 22.02 -7.91
N LEU A 46 12.43 21.37 -8.01
CA LEU A 46 11.76 20.78 -6.85
C LEU A 46 12.29 19.36 -6.62
N ASN A 47 12.94 19.16 -5.48
CA ASN A 47 13.22 17.82 -4.97
C ASN A 47 11.94 17.30 -4.30
N VAL A 48 11.10 16.62 -5.06
CA VAL A 48 9.89 15.99 -4.53
C VAL A 48 10.30 14.63 -3.97
N VAL A 49 10.43 14.52 -2.65
CA VAL A 49 10.60 13.25 -1.95
C VAL A 49 9.22 12.58 -1.85
N PRO A 50 8.99 11.42 -2.48
CA PRO A 50 7.72 10.71 -2.31
C PRO A 50 7.69 10.12 -0.90
N ASN A 51 6.78 10.63 -0.07
CA ASN A 51 6.48 10.21 1.32
C ASN A 51 7.59 10.41 2.38
N GLY A 52 7.33 11.32 3.32
CA GLY A 52 7.84 11.21 4.70
C GLY A 52 8.48 12.46 5.30
N HIS A 53 7.68 13.24 6.03
CA HIS A 53 8.04 14.15 7.15
C HIS A 53 9.06 15.30 6.91
N PRO A 54 8.75 16.54 7.34
CA PRO A 54 9.70 17.66 7.25
C PRO A 54 10.79 17.54 8.32
N SER A 55 12.06 17.65 7.92
CA SER A 55 13.18 17.89 8.84
C SER A 55 13.44 19.42 8.93
N PRO A 56 13.71 19.97 10.13
CA PRO A 56 13.60 21.40 10.39
C PRO A 56 14.74 22.23 9.76
N ALA A 57 14.40 23.50 9.54
CA ALA A 57 15.17 24.50 8.81
C ALA A 57 16.59 24.77 9.34
N SER A 58 17.49 25.12 8.43
CA SER A 58 18.66 25.94 8.73
C SER A 58 18.95 26.94 7.60
N GLY A 59 18.62 28.21 7.88
CA GLY A 59 19.28 29.44 7.43
C GLY A 59 19.40 29.76 5.93
N ALA A 60 18.70 30.82 5.48
CA ALA A 60 19.31 32.12 5.14
C ALA A 60 18.38 33.03 4.31
N ALA A 61 18.21 34.27 4.82
CA ALA A 61 17.94 35.55 4.14
C ALA A 61 16.63 35.76 3.33
N ALA A 62 15.87 36.76 3.78
CA ALA A 62 14.63 37.30 3.21
C ALA A 62 14.81 38.07 1.88
N PRO A 63 13.69 38.45 1.23
CA PRO A 63 13.40 39.88 1.25
C PRO A 63 12.00 40.22 1.77
N THR A 64 11.94 41.41 2.36
CA THR A 64 10.84 42.09 2.99
C THR A 64 9.63 42.24 2.07
N VAL A 65 8.49 41.64 2.43
CA VAL A 65 7.18 42.10 1.98
C VAL A 65 6.47 42.69 3.19
N VAL A 66 6.37 44.01 3.20
CA VAL A 66 5.47 44.76 4.06
C VAL A 66 4.04 44.42 3.59
N VAL A 67 3.34 43.59 4.36
CA VAL A 67 1.87 43.55 4.32
C VAL A 67 1.37 44.15 5.61
N GLN A 68 0.53 45.16 5.44
CA GLN A 68 -0.04 46.01 6.44
C GLN A 68 -0.72 45.21 7.56
N THR A 69 -0.41 45.61 8.79
CA THR A 69 -1.25 45.42 9.96
C THR A 69 -2.62 46.02 9.71
N ALA A 70 -3.60 45.16 9.42
CA ALA A 70 -5.00 45.44 9.66
C ALA A 70 -5.51 44.43 10.69
N ALA A 71 -6.05 44.98 11.76
CA ALA A 71 -6.56 44.30 12.94
C ALA A 71 -7.40 43.04 12.64
N SER A 72 -7.08 41.96 13.35
CA SER A 72 -8.08 41.06 13.91
C SER A 72 -7.53 40.46 15.19
N ALA A 73 -7.50 41.30 16.23
CA ALA A 73 -7.57 40.81 17.60
C ALA A 73 -8.97 40.20 17.80
N SER A 74 -9.11 38.91 17.48
CA SER A 74 -10.10 37.95 18.02
C SER A 74 -10.23 36.72 17.10
N VAL A 75 -9.15 35.96 16.92
CA VAL A 75 -9.29 34.55 16.49
C VAL A 75 -8.83 33.69 17.64
N GLY A 76 -9.81 33.06 18.26
CA GLY A 76 -9.69 32.38 19.53
C GLY A 76 -8.65 31.27 19.49
N LYS A 77 -8.03 31.08 20.65
CA LYS A 77 -7.24 29.90 21.05
C LYS A 77 -8.03 28.57 21.03
N VAL A 78 -9.13 28.50 20.27
CA VAL A 78 -10.16 27.46 20.30
C VAL A 78 -10.06 26.51 19.09
N GLU A 79 -9.57 26.96 17.93
CA GLU A 79 -9.53 26.12 16.71
C GLU A 79 -8.54 24.94 16.80
N THR A 80 -7.39 25.11 17.46
CA THR A 80 -6.39 24.04 17.57
C THR A 80 -6.83 22.82 18.40
N ASN A 81 -7.82 22.97 19.29
CA ASN A 81 -8.32 21.87 20.12
C ASN A 81 -9.38 21.03 19.41
N VAL A 82 -10.16 21.64 18.51
CA VAL A 82 -11.15 20.93 17.69
C VAL A 82 -10.44 20.08 16.65
N ASP A 83 -9.41 20.63 15.99
CA ASP A 83 -8.61 19.91 15.00
C ASP A 83 -7.91 18.69 15.60
N LYS A 84 -7.34 18.82 16.81
CA LYS A 84 -6.72 17.70 17.53
C LYS A 84 -7.72 16.58 17.86
N LYS A 85 -8.93 16.93 18.31
CA LYS A 85 -9.97 15.94 18.61
C LYS A 85 -10.49 15.26 17.36
N MET A 86 -10.61 16.00 16.26
CA MET A 86 -11.01 15.46 14.96
C MET A 86 -9.96 14.50 14.42
N LEU A 87 -8.68 14.88 14.46
CA LEU A 87 -7.57 14.03 14.04
C LEU A 87 -7.47 12.74 14.87
N ALA A 88 -7.57 12.85 16.20
CA ALA A 88 -7.56 11.68 17.08
C ALA A 88 -8.73 10.72 16.78
N ARG A 89 -9.92 11.22 16.47
CA ARG A 89 -11.06 10.37 16.05
C ARG A 89 -10.80 9.68 14.71
N TYR A 90 -10.21 10.40 13.77
CA TYR A 90 -9.86 9.85 12.47
C TYR A 90 -8.81 8.73 12.60
N GLU A 91 -7.77 8.93 13.41
CA GLU A 91 -6.75 7.91 13.66
C GLU A 91 -7.33 6.64 14.31
N VAL A 92 -8.20 6.82 15.32
CA VAL A 92 -8.93 5.72 15.96
C VAL A 92 -9.77 4.97 14.91
N GLN A 93 -10.54 5.67 14.09
CA GLN A 93 -11.36 5.04 13.06
C GLN A 93 -10.50 4.31 12.01
N HIS A 94 -9.42 4.93 11.53
CA HIS A 94 -8.52 4.31 10.57
C HIS A 94 -7.88 3.02 11.11
N GLN A 95 -7.52 2.98 12.40
CA GLN A 95 -7.02 1.76 13.03
C GLN A 95 -8.05 0.63 13.02
N ARG A 96 -9.31 0.94 13.32
CA ARG A 96 -10.40 -0.02 13.26
C ARG A 96 -10.61 -0.55 11.83
N ASP A 97 -10.68 0.36 10.86
CA ASP A 97 -10.86 -0.01 9.45
C ASP A 97 -9.74 -0.92 8.95
N ALA A 98 -8.49 -0.68 9.39
CA ALA A 98 -7.36 -1.54 9.07
C ALA A 98 -7.49 -2.95 9.68
N LEU A 99 -8.01 -3.06 10.91
CA LEU A 99 -8.26 -4.36 11.56
C LEU A 99 -9.41 -5.12 10.87
N GLU A 100 -10.49 -4.43 10.53
CA GLU A 100 -11.61 -5.00 9.78
C GLU A 100 -11.16 -5.48 8.39
N GLN A 101 -10.34 -4.69 7.69
CA GLN A 101 -9.74 -5.09 6.42
C GLN A 101 -8.84 -6.32 6.55
N THR A 102 -8.08 -6.42 7.65
CA THR A 102 -7.25 -7.59 7.94
C THR A 102 -8.11 -8.84 8.13
N LEU A 103 -9.19 -8.74 8.90
CA LEU A 103 -10.14 -9.84 9.09
C LEU A 103 -10.78 -10.27 7.76
N ARG A 104 -11.26 -9.30 6.97
CA ARG A 104 -11.88 -9.56 5.67
C ARG A 104 -10.91 -10.24 4.71
N SER A 105 -9.67 -9.74 4.61
CA SER A 105 -8.66 -10.35 3.74
C SER A 105 -8.32 -11.78 4.14
N ALA A 106 -8.28 -12.09 5.45
CA ALA A 106 -8.08 -13.45 5.94
C ALA A 106 -9.26 -14.38 5.59
N GLN A 107 -10.49 -13.87 5.64
CA GLN A 107 -11.69 -14.62 5.23
C GLN A 107 -11.72 -14.86 3.71
N ASP A 108 -11.39 -13.85 2.91
CA ASP A 108 -11.30 -13.96 1.45
C ASP A 108 -10.21 -14.96 1.04
N ASP A 109 -9.08 -14.94 1.75
CA ASP A 109 -7.99 -15.90 1.62
C ASP A 109 -8.46 -17.35 1.84
N LYS A 110 -9.24 -17.59 2.90
CA LYS A 110 -9.86 -18.91 3.19
C LYS A 110 -10.81 -19.33 2.08
N ALA A 111 -11.66 -18.42 1.62
CA ALA A 111 -12.62 -18.70 0.54
C ALA A 111 -11.91 -19.03 -0.78
N ARG A 112 -10.88 -18.26 -1.16
CA ARG A 112 -10.07 -18.54 -2.35
C ARG A 112 -9.42 -19.92 -2.29
N ARG A 113 -8.88 -20.32 -1.14
CA ARG A 113 -8.27 -21.64 -0.98
C ARG A 113 -9.28 -22.79 -1.06
N ALA A 114 -10.50 -22.60 -0.57
CA ALA A 114 -11.56 -23.59 -0.75
C ALA A 114 -11.84 -23.85 -2.23
N VAL A 115 -11.97 -22.79 -3.03
CA VAL A 115 -12.14 -22.90 -4.49
C VAL A 115 -10.94 -23.60 -5.14
N GLN A 116 -9.71 -23.22 -4.77
CA GLN A 116 -8.51 -23.87 -5.31
C GLN A 116 -8.44 -25.37 -4.97
N LYS A 117 -8.89 -25.79 -3.78
CA LYS A 117 -8.98 -27.22 -3.40
C LYS A 117 -9.92 -27.98 -4.33
N GLU A 118 -11.08 -27.41 -4.62
CA GLU A 118 -12.06 -28.00 -5.54
C GLU A 118 -11.50 -28.08 -6.96
N GLU A 119 -10.89 -27.01 -7.46
CA GLU A 119 -10.24 -26.97 -8.77
C GLU A 119 -9.11 -27.99 -8.89
N ALA A 120 -8.26 -28.11 -7.87
CA ALA A 120 -7.18 -29.10 -7.83
C ALA A 120 -7.73 -30.54 -7.83
N THR A 121 -8.80 -30.78 -7.07
CA THR A 121 -9.47 -32.09 -7.02
C THR A 121 -10.10 -32.43 -8.37
N ALA A 122 -10.76 -31.47 -9.01
CA ALA A 122 -11.33 -31.63 -10.34
C ALA A 122 -10.23 -31.85 -11.40
N ALA A 123 -9.10 -31.14 -11.31
CA ALA A 123 -7.96 -31.34 -12.18
C ALA A 123 -7.36 -32.74 -12.04
N ALA A 124 -7.20 -33.25 -10.81
CA ALA A 124 -6.75 -34.62 -10.57
C ALA A 124 -7.69 -35.65 -11.21
N ARG A 125 -9.01 -35.48 -11.04
CA ARG A 125 -10.01 -36.35 -11.70
C ARG A 125 -9.89 -36.34 -13.22
N ARG A 126 -9.68 -35.16 -13.84
CA ARG A 126 -9.47 -35.06 -15.29
C ARG A 126 -8.16 -35.71 -15.74
N GLN A 127 -7.11 -35.64 -14.92
CA GLN A 127 -5.80 -36.18 -15.25
C GLN A 127 -5.77 -37.71 -15.23
N PHE A 128 -6.34 -38.32 -14.19
CA PHE A 128 -6.33 -39.78 -14.02
C PHE A 128 -7.52 -40.47 -14.69
N GLY A 129 -8.61 -39.73 -14.95
CA GLY A 129 -9.83 -40.27 -15.53
C GLY A 129 -10.56 -41.25 -14.60
N ASP A 130 -11.56 -41.95 -15.14
CA ASP A 130 -12.35 -42.97 -14.45
C ASP A 130 -11.87 -44.41 -14.74
N ASP A 131 -10.65 -44.56 -15.28
CA ASP A 131 -10.08 -45.87 -15.58
C ASP A 131 -9.73 -46.60 -14.27
N PRO A 132 -10.22 -47.85 -14.06
CA PRO A 132 -9.90 -48.62 -12.86
C PRO A 132 -8.40 -48.85 -12.66
N THR A 133 -7.59 -48.83 -13.73
CA THR A 133 -6.12 -48.94 -13.64
C THR A 133 -5.47 -47.73 -12.98
N ASN A 134 -6.12 -46.56 -13.02
CA ASN A 134 -5.65 -45.31 -12.41
C ASN A 134 -6.30 -45.02 -11.05
N ALA A 135 -7.19 -45.89 -10.56
CA ALA A 135 -7.97 -45.65 -9.35
C ALA A 135 -7.09 -45.35 -8.12
N GLN A 136 -6.00 -46.10 -7.95
CA GLN A 136 -5.06 -45.88 -6.85
C GLN A 136 -4.34 -44.54 -6.98
N ALA A 137 -3.87 -44.21 -8.20
CA ALA A 137 -3.17 -42.95 -8.44
C ALA A 137 -4.08 -41.73 -8.22
N LEU A 138 -5.35 -41.81 -8.63
CA LEU A 138 -6.35 -40.79 -8.36
C LEU A 138 -6.61 -40.63 -6.86
N HIS A 139 -6.78 -41.75 -6.15
CA HIS A 139 -6.99 -41.75 -4.71
C HIS A 139 -5.82 -41.06 -3.98
N ASP A 140 -4.58 -41.43 -4.29
CA ASP A 140 -3.38 -40.88 -3.67
C ASP A 140 -3.21 -39.39 -4.01
N ALA A 141 -3.54 -38.98 -5.23
CA ALA A 141 -3.53 -37.57 -5.63
C ALA A 141 -4.55 -36.75 -4.84
N ILE A 142 -5.80 -37.22 -4.69
CA ILE A 142 -6.84 -36.55 -3.92
C ILE A 142 -6.45 -36.48 -2.44
N ALA A 143 -5.91 -37.57 -1.87
CA ALA A 143 -5.44 -37.59 -0.49
C ALA A 143 -4.31 -36.57 -0.25
N SER A 144 -3.35 -36.49 -1.19
CA SER A 144 -2.26 -35.51 -1.14
C SER A 144 -2.77 -34.07 -1.28
N ILE A 145 -3.76 -33.82 -2.13
CA ILE A 145 -4.43 -32.51 -2.22
C ILE A 145 -5.12 -32.20 -0.88
N GLY A 146 -5.91 -33.12 -0.34
CA GLY A 146 -6.59 -32.97 0.94
C GLY A 146 -5.63 -32.57 2.06
N SER A 147 -4.58 -33.37 2.28
CA SER A 147 -3.57 -33.11 3.31
C SER A 147 -2.93 -31.71 3.19
N ARG A 148 -2.61 -31.27 1.97
CA ARG A 148 -2.03 -29.93 1.75
C ARG A 148 -3.00 -28.82 2.12
N TYR A 149 -4.27 -28.93 1.72
CA TYR A 149 -5.26 -27.89 2.00
C TYR A 149 -5.75 -27.90 3.44
N ASP A 150 -5.74 -29.04 4.13
CA ASP A 150 -6.14 -29.12 5.53
C ASP A 150 -5.12 -28.39 6.43
N ALA A 151 -3.82 -28.55 6.17
CA ALA A 151 -2.78 -27.77 6.84
C ALA A 151 -2.92 -26.24 6.60
N LEU A 152 -3.32 -25.84 5.39
CA LEU A 152 -3.59 -24.44 5.08
C LEU A 152 -4.86 -23.92 5.76
N ALA A 153 -5.87 -24.77 5.94
CA ALA A 153 -7.10 -24.41 6.63
C ALA A 153 -6.86 -24.09 8.10
N GLU A 154 -6.02 -24.88 8.79
CA GLU A 154 -5.62 -24.61 10.18
C GLU A 154 -4.91 -23.25 10.31
N LEU A 155 -4.01 -22.93 9.37
CA LEU A 155 -3.33 -21.64 9.32
C LEU A 155 -4.32 -20.48 9.15
N ASP A 156 -5.32 -20.66 8.28
CA ASP A 156 -6.35 -19.63 8.05
C ASP A 156 -7.24 -19.40 9.25
N GLU A 157 -7.63 -20.46 9.94
CA GLU A 157 -8.40 -20.34 11.18
C GLU A 157 -7.60 -19.62 12.27
N SER A 158 -6.30 -19.91 12.38
CA SER A 158 -5.41 -19.19 13.28
C SER A 158 -5.31 -17.69 12.93
N ARG A 159 -5.17 -17.35 11.64
CA ARG A 159 -5.12 -15.96 11.17
C ARG A 159 -6.43 -15.22 11.43
N ILE A 160 -7.57 -15.82 11.11
CA ILE A 160 -8.90 -15.25 11.35
C ILE A 160 -9.11 -15.01 12.84
N LYS A 161 -8.80 -16.00 13.68
CA LYS A 161 -8.92 -15.90 15.14
C LYS A 161 -8.05 -14.77 15.71
N THR A 162 -6.83 -14.64 15.20
CA THR A 162 -5.91 -13.56 15.60
C THR A 162 -6.46 -12.19 15.21
N ALA A 163 -6.95 -12.03 13.98
CA ALA A 163 -7.55 -10.78 13.51
C ALA A 163 -8.83 -10.41 14.29
N GLN A 164 -9.69 -11.38 14.58
CA GLN A 164 -10.87 -11.19 15.43
C GLN A 164 -10.48 -10.75 16.84
N SER A 165 -9.51 -11.42 17.45
CA SER A 165 -9.03 -11.08 18.79
C SER A 165 -8.45 -9.67 18.86
N ALA A 166 -7.76 -9.23 17.80
CA ALA A 166 -7.22 -7.88 17.70
C ALA A 166 -8.33 -6.82 17.60
N LEU A 167 -9.37 -7.08 16.79
CA LEU A 167 -10.54 -6.20 16.67
C LEU A 167 -11.31 -6.12 18.00
N ASP A 168 -11.53 -7.25 18.67
CA ASP A 168 -12.19 -7.31 19.98
C ASP A 168 -11.39 -6.56 21.07
N ALA A 169 -10.07 -6.70 21.06
CA ALA A 169 -9.19 -6.00 21.98
C ALA A 169 -9.25 -4.47 21.75
N TRP A 170 -9.26 -4.05 20.49
CA TRP A 170 -9.41 -2.64 20.10
C TRP A 170 -10.76 -2.08 20.54
N ASP A 171 -11.86 -2.81 20.31
CA ASP A 171 -13.21 -2.42 20.72
C ASP A 171 -13.32 -2.27 22.24
N LYS A 172 -12.70 -3.18 23.01
CA LYS A 172 -12.66 -3.10 24.48
C LYS A 172 -11.84 -1.91 24.97
N ALA A 173 -10.76 -1.56 24.28
CA ALA A 173 -9.91 -0.42 24.64
C ALA A 173 -10.61 0.92 24.40
N ASN A 174 -11.44 1.03 23.36
CA ASN A 174 -12.07 2.28 22.93
C ASN A 174 -13.52 2.48 23.43
N LYS A 175 -14.08 1.52 24.18
CA LYS A 175 -15.41 1.64 24.83
C LYS A 175 -15.37 2.25 26.24
N LYS A 176 -14.19 2.63 26.75
CA LYS A 176 -14.02 3.29 28.06
C LYS A 176 -14.00 4.80 27.91
#